data_AF-A0A6M8EZL6-F1
#
_entry.id   AF-A0A6M8EZL6-F1
#
_cell.length_a   1.000
_cell.length_b   1.000
_cell.length_c   1.000
_cell.angle_alpha   90.00
_cell.angle_beta   90.00
_cell.angle_gamma   90.00
#
_symmetry.space_group_name_H-M   'P 1'
#
loop_
_entity.id
_entity.type
_entity.pdbx_description
1 polymer ?
#
loop_
_entity_poly.entity_id
_entity_poly.type
_entity_poly.pdbx_seq_one_letter_code
_entity_poly.pdbx_strand_id
1 'polypeptide(L)'
;MFKIYCVSLLFTLLFTSCVQNERLEIRLTPIMKNDTISNIPLHDAVRAKDINKVKEILSDGFLLNTQDKAGFTALHLAVRFDQYDIAEYLINKKVSVNTFDIYGDTPLLESMRNKTDNISKLLLCNGAKQDVKDRNLLSPLDYAKIDDNEAMIKILESSDIKSFCEEKEIITVQRVEEKSSTNNIDNETSIIELTLYDALKNEFHSDLVKWNAEIKEGSLIFRFKNTDMLFAHGSSELSSDYKIILDDFFPRYLNVLYNYKNEIEQVRIEGHTSSVYSSAKNENEKYAKNKELSTKRANKVVDYVSSIPNNFIIEHKDWLNDYVKPYGMASDKLIYKQGVEDESLSRRVEFVIIKKK
;
A
#
# COMPACT_ATOMS: atom_id res chain seq x y z
N MET A 1 45.83 -13.21 47.27
CA MET A 1 44.84 -13.41 48.34
C MET A 1 44.55 -12.08 49.00
N PHE A 2 43.26 -11.71 49.02
CA PHE A 2 42.57 -10.78 49.92
C PHE A 2 43.13 -9.36 50.13
N LYS A 3 42.43 -8.39 49.52
CA LYS A 3 42.36 -6.99 49.98
C LYS A 3 41.02 -6.78 50.69
N ILE A 4 41.07 -6.15 51.87
CA ILE A 4 39.91 -5.58 52.56
C ILE A 4 40.25 -4.13 52.96
N TYR A 5 39.21 -3.29 52.97
CA TYR A 5 39.02 -1.99 53.61
C TYR A 5 39.37 -0.70 52.83
N CYS A 6 38.39 -0.24 52.06
CA CYS A 6 37.53 0.92 52.30
C CYS A 6 38.05 2.19 53.03
N VAL A 7 37.81 3.32 52.34
CA VAL A 7 37.49 4.72 52.77
C VAL A 7 38.64 5.68 53.16
N SER A 8 38.89 6.66 52.27
CA SER A 8 38.70 8.13 52.50
C SER A 8 39.35 8.91 51.33
N LEU A 9 38.63 9.58 50.44
CA LEU A 9 38.06 10.94 50.54
C LEU A 9 39.00 12.06 50.02
N LEU A 10 38.54 12.70 48.92
CA LEU A 10 38.71 14.11 48.48
C LEU A 10 39.99 14.63 47.79
N PHE A 11 39.74 15.29 46.62
CA PHE A 11 40.43 16.46 46.01
C PHE A 11 41.87 16.23 45.48
N THR A 12 42.31 16.60 44.28
CA THR A 12 41.95 17.65 43.30
C THR A 12 42.65 17.38 41.95
N LEU A 13 41.91 17.62 40.85
CA LEU A 13 42.27 18.28 39.58
C LEU A 13 43.58 17.97 38.80
N LEU A 14 43.32 17.62 37.52
CA LEU A 14 44.02 17.96 36.27
C LEU A 14 45.31 17.19 35.91
N PHE A 15 45.25 16.40 34.84
CA PHE A 15 45.87 16.72 33.53
C PHE A 15 45.46 15.69 32.46
N THR A 16 44.69 16.16 31.47
CA THR A 16 44.74 15.85 30.03
C THR A 16 45.16 14.46 29.52
N SER A 17 44.23 13.76 28.87
CA SER A 17 44.32 13.20 27.49
C SER A 17 43.15 12.23 27.28
N CYS A 18 42.12 12.65 26.54
CA CYS A 18 41.85 12.21 25.16
C CYS A 18 41.71 10.68 25.01
N VAL A 19 40.47 10.21 24.85
CA VAL A 19 39.94 9.54 23.64
C VAL A 19 38.46 9.28 23.88
N GLN A 20 37.64 9.67 22.91
CA GLN A 20 36.20 9.47 22.85
C GLN A 20 35.81 8.01 23.01
N ASN A 21 34.83 7.76 23.87
CA ASN A 21 33.95 6.61 23.71
C ASN A 21 32.54 7.07 24.11
N GLU A 22 31.82 7.66 23.16
CA GLU A 22 30.39 7.95 23.26
C GLU A 22 29.65 6.61 23.29
N ARG A 23 29.45 6.06 24.49
CA ARG A 23 28.37 5.11 24.73
C ARG A 23 27.07 5.88 24.66
N LEU A 24 26.37 5.73 23.53
CA LEU A 24 24.93 6.00 23.43
C LEU A 24 24.22 5.15 24.48
N GLU A 25 23.90 5.76 25.62
CA GLU A 25 22.91 5.21 26.55
C GLU A 25 21.55 5.22 25.86
N ILE A 26 21.15 4.08 25.30
CA ILE A 26 19.77 3.83 24.92
C ILE A 26 18.95 3.83 26.21
N ARG A 27 18.14 4.88 26.40
CA ARG A 27 17.12 4.99 27.45
C ARG A 27 16.18 3.79 27.38
N LEU A 28 16.46 2.76 28.18
CA LEU A 28 15.49 1.73 28.52
C LEU A 28 14.62 2.29 29.67
N THR A 29 13.39 2.69 29.37
CA THR A 29 12.39 2.92 30.42
C THR A 29 11.92 1.56 30.94
N PRO A 30 12.00 1.30 32.26
CA PRO A 30 11.51 0.05 32.82
C PRO A 30 10.01 0.20 33.04
N ILE A 31 9.22 -0.57 32.30
CA ILE A 31 7.83 -0.83 32.68
C ILE A 31 7.65 -2.33 32.63
N MET A 32 7.29 -2.90 33.77
CA MET A 32 6.23 -3.91 33.96
C MET A 32 6.45 -4.59 35.31
N LYS A 33 5.71 -4.12 36.32
CA LYS A 33 5.42 -4.91 37.53
C LYS A 33 3.90 -5.09 37.62
N ASN A 34 3.51 -6.35 37.77
CA ASN A 34 2.19 -6.92 38.09
C ASN A 34 1.16 -7.15 36.95
N ASP A 35 1.10 -8.42 36.54
CA ASP A 35 -0.08 -9.28 36.39
C ASP A 35 -1.44 -8.68 35.98
N THR A 36 -1.62 -8.53 34.67
CA THR A 36 -2.83 -8.97 33.95
C THR A 36 -2.41 -9.44 32.55
N ILE A 37 -3.21 -10.29 31.91
CA ILE A 37 -2.82 -11.16 30.78
C ILE A 37 -2.76 -10.43 29.41
N SER A 38 -2.78 -9.09 29.34
CA SER A 38 -3.10 -8.37 28.08
C SER A 38 -2.11 -7.32 27.57
N ASN A 39 -1.12 -6.84 28.32
CA ASN A 39 -0.56 -5.52 28.00
C ASN A 39 0.61 -5.53 27.00
N ILE A 40 0.35 -5.92 25.75
CA ILE A 40 1.19 -5.50 24.63
C ILE A 40 0.31 -4.66 23.69
N PRO A 41 0.49 -3.32 23.65
CA PRO A 41 -0.37 -2.43 22.87
C PRO A 41 -0.52 -2.86 21.40
N LEU A 42 0.54 -3.40 20.81
CA LEU A 42 0.53 -3.88 19.44
C LEU A 42 -0.44 -5.06 19.24
N HIS A 43 -0.45 -6.03 20.17
CA HIS A 43 -1.32 -7.20 20.09
C HIS A 43 -2.79 -6.84 20.26
N ASP A 44 -3.09 -5.87 21.13
CA ASP A 44 -4.47 -5.41 21.33
C ASP A 44 -4.99 -4.65 20.11
N ALA A 45 -4.13 -3.85 19.45
CA ALA A 45 -4.47 -3.21 18.19
C ALA A 45 -4.79 -4.23 17.08
N VAL A 46 -4.02 -5.33 16.99
CA VAL A 46 -4.29 -6.43 16.04
C VAL A 46 -5.61 -7.14 16.40
N ARG A 47 -5.85 -7.46 17.67
CA ARG A 47 -7.13 -8.06 18.12
C ARG A 47 -8.33 -7.19 17.78
N ALA A 48 -8.17 -5.86 17.88
CA ALA A 48 -9.20 -4.89 17.51
C ALA A 48 -9.34 -4.67 16.00
N LYS A 49 -8.48 -5.28 15.16
CA LYS A 49 -8.39 -5.03 13.72
C LYS A 49 -8.13 -3.55 13.38
N ASP A 50 -7.46 -2.83 14.28
CA ASP A 50 -7.17 -1.41 14.10
C ASP A 50 -5.79 -1.22 13.46
N ILE A 51 -5.77 -1.28 12.12
CA ILE A 51 -4.54 -1.09 11.33
C ILE A 51 -3.89 0.28 11.58
N ASN A 52 -4.68 1.32 11.88
CA ASN A 52 -4.15 2.66 12.13
C ASN A 52 -3.40 2.67 13.46
N LYS A 53 -3.95 2.03 14.49
CA LYS A 53 -3.27 1.89 15.77
C LYS A 53 -2.04 1.00 15.70
N VAL A 54 -2.08 -0.07 14.90
CA VAL A 54 -0.89 -0.89 14.57
C VAL A 54 0.20 -0.04 13.92
N LYS A 55 -0.15 0.79 12.93
CA LYS A 55 0.78 1.71 12.24
C LYS A 55 1.41 2.72 13.21
N GLU A 56 0.62 3.36 14.06
CA GLU A 56 1.06 4.31 15.08
C GLU A 56 2.05 3.66 16.06
N ILE A 57 1.72 2.48 16.59
CA ILE A 57 2.60 1.80 17.55
C ILE A 57 3.94 1.43 16.91
N LEU A 58 3.93 1.02 15.64
CA LEU A 58 5.14 0.61 14.93
C LEU A 58 5.99 1.78 14.40
N SER A 59 5.48 3.01 14.35
CA SER A 59 6.30 4.20 14.07
C SER A 59 7.16 4.61 15.26
N ASP A 60 6.78 4.23 16.49
CA ASP A 60 7.42 4.70 17.73
C ASP A 60 8.61 3.83 18.18
N GLY A 61 9.22 3.08 17.26
CA GLY A 61 10.39 2.23 17.57
C GLY A 61 10.06 0.99 18.41
N PHE A 62 8.80 0.53 18.36
CA PHE A 62 8.33 -0.65 19.09
C PHE A 62 9.08 -1.92 18.66
N LEU A 63 9.31 -2.82 19.62
CA LEU A 63 9.98 -4.11 19.38
C LEU A 63 9.08 -5.04 18.53
N LEU A 64 9.39 -5.11 17.24
CA LEU A 64 8.60 -5.78 16.19
C LEU A 64 8.25 -7.25 16.45
N ASN A 65 9.11 -7.97 17.17
CA ASN A 65 8.98 -9.42 17.40
C ASN A 65 8.56 -9.77 18.82
N THR A 66 7.99 -8.82 19.56
CA THR A 66 7.54 -9.08 20.94
C THR A 66 6.47 -10.17 20.94
N GLN A 67 6.60 -11.12 21.85
CA GLN A 67 5.64 -12.20 22.05
C GLN A 67 4.77 -11.93 23.28
N ASP A 68 3.48 -12.26 23.21
CA ASP A 68 2.61 -12.23 24.38
C ASP A 68 2.86 -13.45 25.29
N LYS A 69 2.09 -13.58 26.38
CA LYS A 69 2.26 -14.69 27.34
C LYS A 69 2.05 -16.07 26.73
N ALA A 70 1.36 -16.16 25.60
CA ALA A 70 1.17 -17.39 24.84
C ALA A 70 2.18 -17.51 23.68
N GLY A 71 3.22 -16.69 23.64
CA GLY A 71 4.23 -16.76 22.59
C GLY A 71 3.76 -16.16 21.26
N PHE A 72 2.55 -15.60 21.17
CA PHE A 72 2.09 -15.04 19.90
C PHE A 72 2.81 -13.73 19.62
N THR A 73 3.32 -13.57 18.42
CA THR A 73 3.68 -12.25 17.88
C THR A 73 2.44 -11.57 17.32
N ALA A 74 2.54 -10.27 17.01
CA ALA A 74 1.50 -9.56 16.28
C ALA A 74 1.14 -10.24 14.94
N LEU A 75 2.13 -10.84 14.27
CA LEU A 75 1.92 -11.56 13.01
C LEU A 75 1.10 -12.85 13.22
N HIS A 76 1.34 -13.61 14.28
CA HIS A 76 0.51 -14.77 14.62
C HIS A 76 -0.96 -14.36 14.80
N LEU A 77 -1.21 -13.29 15.56
CA LEU A 77 -2.57 -12.81 15.78
C LEU A 77 -3.22 -12.34 14.48
N ALA A 78 -2.49 -11.65 13.60
CA ALA A 78 -3.01 -11.23 12.30
C ALA A 78 -3.40 -12.44 11.43
N VAL A 79 -2.59 -13.50 11.42
CA VAL A 79 -2.89 -14.75 10.73
C VAL A 79 -4.12 -15.45 11.34
N ARG A 80 -4.16 -15.57 12.68
CA ARG A 80 -5.24 -16.19 13.42
C ARG A 80 -6.61 -15.58 13.13
N PHE A 81 -6.64 -14.26 12.97
CA PHE A 81 -7.87 -13.51 12.70
C PHE A 81 -8.10 -13.25 11.20
N ASP A 82 -7.31 -13.85 10.31
CA ASP A 82 -7.38 -13.70 8.85
C ASP A 82 -7.34 -12.22 8.40
N GLN A 83 -6.42 -11.46 8.98
CA GLN A 83 -6.26 -10.02 8.73
C GLN A 83 -5.11 -9.78 7.74
N TYR A 84 -5.35 -10.05 6.46
CA TYR A 84 -4.35 -9.93 5.39
C TYR A 84 -3.61 -8.57 5.43
N ASP A 85 -4.33 -7.45 5.47
CA ASP A 85 -3.74 -6.11 5.43
C ASP A 85 -2.79 -5.83 6.61
N ILE A 86 -3.12 -6.37 7.79
CA ILE A 86 -2.29 -6.23 9.00
C ILE A 86 -1.08 -7.17 8.89
N ALA A 87 -1.26 -8.40 8.41
CA ALA A 87 -0.15 -9.34 8.18
C ALA A 87 0.86 -8.78 7.16
N GLU A 88 0.38 -8.26 6.02
CA GLU A 88 1.18 -7.63 4.98
C GLU A 88 1.95 -6.42 5.53
N TYR A 89 1.27 -5.53 6.27
CA TYR A 89 1.93 -4.39 6.88
C TYR A 89 3.03 -4.79 7.87
N LEU A 90 2.76 -5.77 8.73
CA LEU A 90 3.75 -6.28 9.69
C LEU A 90 4.97 -6.87 8.97
N ILE A 91 4.76 -7.67 7.92
CA ILE A 91 5.83 -8.26 7.10
C ILE A 91 6.65 -7.16 6.41
N ASN A 92 6.00 -6.11 5.91
CA ASN A 92 6.67 -4.95 5.31
C ASN A 92 7.53 -4.18 6.31
N LYS A 93 7.17 -4.19 7.60
CA LYS A 93 8.02 -3.71 8.69
C LYS A 93 9.17 -4.65 9.07
N LYS A 94 9.37 -5.74 8.34
CA LYS A 94 10.44 -6.74 8.52
C LYS A 94 10.37 -7.44 9.88
N VAL A 95 9.15 -7.73 10.36
CA VAL A 95 8.94 -8.69 11.46
C VAL A 95 9.48 -10.07 11.06
N SER A 96 9.88 -10.87 12.04
CA SER A 96 10.25 -12.27 11.85
C SER A 96 9.03 -13.10 11.47
N VAL A 97 9.06 -13.71 10.29
CA VAL A 97 7.99 -14.58 9.78
C VAL A 97 8.08 -16.03 10.26
N ASN A 98 9.18 -16.39 10.93
CA ASN A 98 9.51 -17.77 11.35
C ASN A 98 9.54 -17.97 12.88
N THR A 99 9.00 -17.02 13.63
CA THR A 99 8.96 -17.13 15.10
C THR A 99 8.01 -18.24 15.51
N PHE A 100 8.39 -19.04 16.52
CA PHE A 100 7.53 -20.05 17.10
C PHE A 100 6.75 -19.49 18.30
N ASP A 101 5.46 -19.79 18.38
CA ASP A 101 4.66 -19.58 19.59
C ASP A 101 4.93 -20.66 20.66
N ILE A 102 4.22 -20.60 21.80
CA ILE A 102 4.41 -21.64 22.83
C ILE A 102 3.90 -23.00 22.38
N TYR A 103 2.99 -23.08 21.43
CA TYR A 103 2.43 -24.32 20.90
C TYR A 103 3.34 -24.96 19.84
N GLY A 104 4.44 -24.29 19.48
CA GLY A 104 5.37 -24.77 18.47
C GLY A 104 4.88 -24.49 17.05
N ASP A 105 3.89 -23.62 16.88
CA ASP A 105 3.42 -23.19 15.57
C ASP A 105 4.18 -21.93 15.14
N THR A 106 4.50 -21.87 13.85
CA THR A 106 4.92 -20.63 13.17
C THR A 106 3.69 -19.95 12.57
N PRO A 107 3.79 -18.67 12.15
CA PRO A 107 2.71 -18.03 11.41
C PRO A 107 2.24 -18.83 10.18
N LEU A 108 3.14 -19.54 9.50
CA LEU A 108 2.78 -20.40 8.36
C LEU A 108 2.00 -21.65 8.79
N LEU A 109 2.40 -22.33 9.88
CA LEU A 109 1.63 -23.47 10.39
C LEU A 109 0.23 -23.04 10.85
N GLU A 110 0.14 -21.86 11.49
CA GLU A 110 -1.14 -21.29 11.90
C GLU A 110 -2.04 -20.94 10.69
N SER A 111 -1.49 -20.38 9.61
CA SER A 111 -2.25 -20.05 8.41
C SER A 111 -2.76 -21.31 7.69
N MET A 112 -1.93 -22.36 7.61
CA MET A 112 -2.33 -23.64 7.04
C MET A 112 -3.45 -24.31 7.85
N ARG A 113 -3.35 -24.31 9.18
CA ARG A 113 -4.39 -24.86 10.07
C ARG A 113 -5.72 -24.14 9.93
N ASN A 114 -5.68 -22.83 9.69
CA ASN A 114 -6.86 -21.97 9.53
C ASN A 114 -7.34 -21.85 8.07
N LYS A 115 -6.66 -22.51 7.11
CA LYS A 115 -6.98 -22.48 5.68
C LYS A 115 -6.99 -21.07 5.07
N THR A 116 -6.08 -20.21 5.52
CA THR A 116 -5.91 -18.85 5.01
C THR A 116 -4.85 -18.82 3.91
N ASP A 117 -5.20 -19.36 2.74
CA ASP A 117 -4.27 -19.59 1.62
C ASP A 117 -3.55 -18.32 1.16
N ASN A 118 -4.27 -17.19 1.10
CA ASN A 118 -3.69 -15.90 0.70
C ASN A 118 -2.59 -15.45 1.66
N ILE A 119 -2.81 -15.60 2.96
CA ILE A 119 -1.81 -15.25 3.99
C ILE A 119 -0.68 -16.30 4.00
N SER A 120 -1.00 -17.58 3.78
CA SER A 120 0.00 -18.65 3.67
C SER A 120 0.97 -18.37 2.51
N LYS A 121 0.43 -17.98 1.36
CA LYS A 121 1.22 -17.55 0.19
C LYS A 121 2.06 -16.31 0.52
N LEU A 122 1.48 -15.28 1.11
CA LEU A 122 2.20 -14.07 1.53
C LEU A 122 3.39 -14.38 2.45
N LEU A 123 3.20 -15.28 3.42
CA LEU A 123 4.25 -15.72 4.35
C LEU A 123 5.38 -16.46 3.63
N LEU A 124 5.04 -17.42 2.78
CA LEU A 124 6.01 -18.17 1.97
C LEU A 124 6.84 -17.23 1.09
N CYS A 125 6.19 -16.24 0.48
CA CYS A 125 6.83 -15.23 -0.35
C CYS A 125 7.77 -14.29 0.38
N ASN A 126 7.62 -14.19 1.70
CA ASN A 126 8.47 -13.40 2.56
C ASN A 126 9.42 -14.25 3.41
N GLY A 127 9.70 -15.48 2.96
CA GLY A 127 10.74 -16.33 3.53
C GLY A 127 10.30 -17.19 4.72
N ALA A 128 9.00 -17.50 4.84
CA ALA A 128 8.55 -18.53 5.76
C ALA A 128 9.11 -19.89 5.36
N LYS A 129 9.63 -20.65 6.33
CA LYS A 129 10.23 -21.96 6.12
C LYS A 129 9.15 -23.02 5.87
N GLN A 130 9.25 -23.74 4.76
CA GLN A 130 8.28 -24.78 4.35
C GLN A 130 8.42 -26.10 5.12
N ASP A 131 9.59 -26.36 5.69
CA ASP A 131 9.97 -27.62 6.33
C ASP A 131 9.70 -27.65 7.85
N VAL A 132 9.07 -26.59 8.37
CA VAL A 132 8.65 -26.52 9.77
C VAL A 132 7.64 -27.61 10.09
N LYS A 133 7.64 -28.08 11.32
CA LYS A 133 6.70 -29.08 11.80
C LYS A 133 6.10 -28.65 13.12
N ASP A 134 4.80 -28.87 13.27
CA ASP A 134 4.11 -28.70 14.54
C ASP A 134 4.46 -29.85 15.52
N ARG A 135 3.85 -29.82 16.70
CA ARG A 135 4.04 -30.86 17.73
C ARG A 135 3.55 -32.26 17.32
N ASN A 136 2.66 -32.35 16.34
CA ASN A 136 2.18 -33.61 15.78
C ASN A 136 3.05 -34.08 14.61
N LEU A 137 4.19 -33.41 14.37
CA LEU A 137 5.10 -33.65 13.25
C LEU A 137 4.47 -33.35 11.88
N LEU A 138 3.37 -32.59 11.85
CA LEU A 138 2.73 -32.17 10.60
C LEU A 138 3.42 -30.92 10.07
N SER A 139 3.82 -30.98 8.81
CA SER A 139 4.36 -29.85 8.05
C SER A 139 3.25 -29.07 7.34
N PRO A 140 3.52 -27.84 6.86
CA PRO A 140 2.62 -27.13 5.96
C PRO A 140 2.13 -28.00 4.78
N LEU A 141 3.01 -28.84 4.21
CA LEU A 141 2.67 -29.72 3.10
C LEU A 141 1.69 -30.83 3.54
N ASP A 142 1.84 -31.36 4.75
CA ASP A 142 0.91 -32.36 5.29
C ASP A 142 -0.49 -31.77 5.47
N TYR A 143 -0.59 -30.54 5.98
CA TYR A 143 -1.87 -29.82 6.06
C TYR A 143 -2.50 -29.62 4.67
N ALA A 144 -1.71 -29.15 3.69
CA ALA A 144 -2.21 -28.96 2.32
C ALA A 144 -2.72 -30.28 1.70
N LYS A 145 -2.07 -31.42 1.99
CA LYS A 145 -2.48 -32.76 1.54
C LYS A 145 -3.73 -33.27 2.24
N ILE A 146 -3.85 -33.06 3.55
CA ILE A 146 -5.04 -33.43 4.33
C ILE A 146 -6.26 -32.66 3.82
N ASP A 147 -6.08 -31.40 3.46
CA ASP A 147 -7.13 -30.51 2.98
C ASP A 147 -7.42 -30.61 1.48
N ASP A 148 -6.69 -31.46 0.75
CA ASP A 148 -6.76 -31.60 -0.72
C ASP A 148 -6.58 -30.26 -1.48
N ASN A 149 -5.71 -29.39 -0.94
CA ASN A 149 -5.44 -28.08 -1.53
C ASN A 149 -4.30 -28.17 -2.55
N GLU A 150 -4.64 -28.56 -3.78
CA GLU A 150 -3.68 -28.72 -4.87
C GLU A 150 -2.82 -27.48 -5.13
N ALA A 151 -3.38 -26.27 -4.98
CA ALA A 151 -2.67 -25.03 -5.19
C ALA A 151 -1.55 -24.84 -4.15
N MET A 152 -1.85 -25.05 -2.87
CA MET A 152 -0.86 -24.95 -1.80
C MET A 152 0.15 -26.10 -1.84
N ILE A 153 -0.27 -27.32 -2.19
CA ILE A 153 0.65 -28.46 -2.41
C ILE A 153 1.71 -28.07 -3.45
N LYS A 154 1.27 -27.51 -4.59
CA LYS A 154 2.18 -27.09 -5.66
C LYS A 154 3.17 -26.02 -5.21
N ILE A 155 2.73 -25.04 -4.42
CA ILE A 155 3.63 -23.99 -3.89
C ILE A 155 4.63 -24.58 -2.90
N LEU A 156 4.17 -25.45 -2.00
CA LEU A 156 4.97 -26.02 -0.91
C LEU A 156 5.98 -27.08 -1.39
N GLU A 157 5.69 -27.78 -2.49
CA GLU A 157 6.63 -28.72 -3.13
C GLU A 157 7.63 -28.01 -4.06
N SER A 158 7.40 -26.74 -4.40
CA SER A 158 8.32 -25.99 -5.26
C SER A 158 9.61 -25.60 -4.54
N SER A 159 10.75 -25.87 -5.17
CA SER A 159 12.05 -25.32 -4.77
C SER A 159 12.20 -23.83 -5.09
N ASP A 160 11.38 -23.31 -6.01
CA ASP A 160 11.32 -21.89 -6.36
C ASP A 160 9.96 -21.33 -5.93
N ILE A 161 9.89 -20.86 -4.69
CA ILE A 161 8.68 -20.24 -4.13
C ILE A 161 8.44 -18.88 -4.79
N LYS A 162 9.51 -18.17 -5.17
CA LYS A 162 9.43 -16.81 -5.69
C LYS A 162 8.61 -16.74 -6.97
N SER A 163 8.69 -17.76 -7.83
CA SER A 163 7.85 -17.86 -9.02
C SER A 163 6.35 -17.89 -8.75
N PHE A 164 5.93 -18.18 -7.51
CA PHE A 164 4.53 -18.14 -7.09
C PHE A 164 4.15 -16.80 -6.45
N CYS A 165 5.13 -16.03 -5.99
CA CYS A 165 4.96 -14.76 -5.29
C CYS A 165 4.67 -13.59 -6.22
N GLU A 166 4.98 -13.78 -7.49
CA GLU A 166 4.52 -12.95 -8.57
C GLU A 166 3.04 -13.25 -8.80
N GLU A 167 2.16 -12.26 -8.59
CA GLU A 167 0.84 -12.27 -9.22
C GLU A 167 1.05 -12.15 -10.72
N LYS A 168 1.31 -13.27 -11.41
CA LYS A 168 1.41 -13.39 -12.87
C LYS A 168 1.79 -12.09 -13.61
N GLU A 169 3.06 -11.69 -13.48
CA GLU A 169 3.79 -11.30 -14.68
C GLU A 169 3.99 -12.59 -15.49
N ILE A 170 3.09 -12.90 -16.42
CA ILE A 170 3.49 -13.80 -17.50
C ILE A 170 4.16 -12.91 -18.54
N ILE A 171 5.49 -12.84 -18.55
CA ILE A 171 6.30 -13.27 -19.70
C ILE A 171 7.66 -13.78 -19.20
N THR A 172 7.82 -15.09 -19.28
CA THR A 172 9.11 -15.78 -19.25
C THR A 172 10.01 -15.25 -20.38
N VAL A 173 10.94 -14.34 -20.08
CA VAL A 173 12.06 -14.06 -20.98
C VAL A 173 13.13 -15.12 -20.75
N GLN A 174 12.88 -16.34 -21.23
CA GLN A 174 13.98 -17.21 -21.59
C GLN A 174 14.55 -16.72 -22.91
N ARG A 175 15.78 -16.21 -22.80
CA ARG A 175 16.74 -15.87 -23.84
C ARG A 175 16.71 -16.92 -24.97
N VAL A 176 16.09 -16.61 -26.08
CA VAL A 176 16.35 -17.27 -27.37
C VAL A 176 16.72 -16.19 -28.36
N GLU A 177 18.00 -16.21 -28.73
CA GLU A 177 18.52 -15.48 -29.86
C GLU A 177 17.86 -15.98 -31.16
N GLU A 178 17.56 -15.03 -32.03
CA GLU A 178 17.33 -15.13 -33.47
C GLU A 178 15.99 -15.61 -34.06
N LYS A 179 15.47 -14.69 -34.90
CA LYS A 179 14.76 -14.86 -36.19
C LYS A 179 13.32 -15.38 -36.14
N SER A 180 12.38 -14.46 -36.33
CA SER A 180 11.77 -14.15 -37.64
C SER A 180 10.34 -13.60 -37.49
N SER A 181 10.16 -12.40 -38.04
CA SER A 181 8.96 -11.84 -38.66
C SER A 181 7.60 -12.45 -38.30
N THR A 182 6.83 -11.77 -37.43
CA THR A 182 5.51 -11.14 -37.71
C THR A 182 4.72 -10.92 -36.41
N ASN A 183 4.05 -9.77 -36.31
CA ASN A 183 3.09 -9.30 -35.28
C ASN A 183 3.68 -8.74 -33.96
N ASN A 184 4.13 -7.48 -33.99
CA ASN A 184 4.77 -6.80 -32.84
C ASN A 184 4.03 -5.59 -32.26
N ILE A 185 2.87 -5.17 -32.77
CA ILE A 185 2.23 -3.92 -32.29
C ILE A 185 1.45 -4.14 -30.97
N ASP A 186 0.73 -5.27 -30.85
CA ASP A 186 -0.08 -5.55 -29.66
C ASP A 186 0.76 -5.98 -28.45
N ASN A 187 1.86 -6.71 -28.67
CA ASN A 187 2.74 -7.17 -27.59
C ASN A 187 3.58 -6.04 -26.99
N GLU A 188 4.13 -5.14 -27.81
CA GLU A 188 4.96 -4.03 -27.34
C GLU A 188 4.13 -3.00 -26.57
N THR A 189 2.90 -2.75 -27.04
CA THR A 189 1.90 -1.90 -26.40
C THR A 189 1.45 -2.47 -25.05
N SER A 190 1.30 -3.79 -24.92
CA SER A 190 0.96 -4.47 -23.66
C SER A 190 2.11 -4.49 -22.65
N ILE A 191 3.36 -4.63 -23.09
CA ILE A 191 4.54 -4.59 -22.22
C ILE A 191 4.71 -3.19 -21.60
N ILE A 192 4.56 -2.14 -22.40
CA ILE A 192 4.59 -0.75 -21.93
C ILE A 192 3.52 -0.49 -20.87
N GLU A 193 2.30 -0.96 -21.12
CA GLU A 193 1.16 -0.78 -20.21
C GLU A 193 1.43 -1.39 -18.83
N LEU A 194 2.05 -2.57 -18.80
CA LEU A 194 2.48 -3.26 -17.58
C LEU A 194 3.60 -2.46 -16.89
N THR A 195 4.63 -2.02 -17.61
CA THR A 195 5.75 -1.29 -17.00
C THR A 195 5.36 0.07 -16.40
N LEU A 196 4.49 0.84 -17.05
CA LEU A 196 4.00 2.11 -16.52
C LEU A 196 3.02 1.91 -15.36
N TYR A 197 2.15 0.90 -15.44
CA TYR A 197 1.27 0.51 -14.35
C TYR A 197 2.07 0.14 -13.09
N ASP A 198 3.10 -0.70 -13.26
CA ASP A 198 3.97 -1.14 -12.16
C ASP A 198 4.79 0.01 -11.58
N ALA A 199 5.28 0.93 -12.42
CA ALA A 199 5.96 2.13 -11.94
C ALA A 199 5.05 3.00 -11.07
N LEU A 200 3.80 3.21 -11.48
CA LEU A 200 2.81 3.96 -10.69
C LEU A 200 2.43 3.22 -9.40
N LYS A 201 2.26 1.89 -9.46
CA LYS A 201 1.98 1.07 -8.27
C LYS A 201 3.14 1.13 -7.28
N ASN A 202 4.37 0.95 -7.73
CA ASN A 202 5.55 1.00 -6.88
C ASN A 202 5.73 2.38 -6.23
N GLU A 203 5.50 3.46 -6.99
CA GLU A 203 5.60 4.82 -6.47
C GLU A 203 4.55 5.10 -5.39
N PHE A 204 3.29 4.71 -5.61
CA PHE A 204 2.17 5.15 -4.76
C PHE A 204 1.60 4.08 -3.83
N HIS A 205 2.15 2.87 -3.80
CA HIS A 205 1.59 1.74 -3.03
C HIS A 205 1.23 2.11 -1.58
N SER A 206 2.11 2.82 -0.87
CA SER A 206 1.87 3.26 0.51
C SER A 206 0.87 4.41 0.66
N ASP A 207 0.67 5.19 -0.41
CA ASP A 207 -0.16 6.39 -0.42
C ASP A 207 -1.61 6.12 -0.79
N LEU A 208 -1.87 5.09 -1.60
CA LEU A 208 -3.22 4.74 -2.08
C LEU A 208 -4.23 4.62 -0.92
N VAL A 209 -3.85 3.94 0.17
CA VAL A 209 -4.72 3.79 1.34
C VAL A 209 -4.91 5.13 2.07
N LYS A 210 -3.84 5.92 2.23
CA LYS A 210 -3.87 7.23 2.90
C LYS A 210 -4.81 8.21 2.20
N TRP A 211 -4.83 8.20 0.87
CA TRP A 211 -5.64 9.11 0.06
C TRP A 211 -7.01 8.55 -0.31
N ASN A 212 -7.35 7.34 0.15
CA ASN A 212 -8.51 6.59 -0.32
C ASN A 212 -8.58 6.59 -1.86
N ALA A 213 -7.46 6.21 -2.48
CA ALA A 213 -7.23 6.17 -3.90
C ALA A 213 -6.94 4.74 -4.38
N GLU A 214 -7.08 4.52 -5.68
CA GLU A 214 -6.69 3.27 -6.34
C GLU A 214 -6.06 3.54 -7.71
N ILE A 215 -5.21 2.61 -8.16
CA ILE A 215 -4.88 2.47 -9.57
C ILE A 215 -5.66 1.24 -10.05
N LYS A 216 -6.63 1.44 -10.95
CA LYS A 216 -7.53 0.37 -11.38
C LYS A 216 -6.73 -0.71 -12.11
N GLU A 217 -6.90 -1.95 -11.67
CA GLU A 217 -6.19 -3.13 -12.17
C GLU A 217 -6.27 -3.27 -13.69
N GLY A 218 -5.11 -3.57 -14.31
CA GLY A 218 -4.98 -3.69 -15.76
C GLY A 218 -5.30 -2.41 -16.55
N SER A 219 -5.26 -1.24 -15.91
CA SER A 219 -5.56 0.04 -16.57
C SER A 219 -4.68 1.17 -16.05
N LEU A 220 -4.48 2.19 -16.87
CA LEU A 220 -3.72 3.39 -16.52
C LEU A 220 -4.63 4.49 -15.94
N ILE A 221 -5.47 4.11 -14.97
CA ILE A 221 -6.44 5.00 -14.32
C ILE A 221 -6.12 5.09 -12.83
N PHE A 222 -5.68 6.27 -12.39
CA PHE A 222 -5.52 6.62 -10.98
C PHE A 222 -6.78 7.35 -10.51
N ARG A 223 -7.43 6.89 -9.44
CA ARG A 223 -8.75 7.37 -9.00
C ARG A 223 -8.74 7.73 -7.52
N PHE A 224 -9.24 8.91 -7.19
CA PHE A 224 -9.54 9.29 -5.80
C PHE A 224 -11.02 9.04 -5.49
N LYS A 225 -11.32 8.30 -4.43
CA LYS A 225 -12.68 7.82 -4.11
C LYS A 225 -13.42 8.63 -3.05
N ASN A 226 -12.73 9.45 -2.26
CA ASN A 226 -13.36 10.16 -1.15
C ASN A 226 -14.04 11.46 -1.59
N THR A 227 -15.34 11.40 -1.86
CA THR A 227 -16.15 12.49 -2.42
C THR A 227 -16.10 13.80 -1.60
N ASP A 228 -16.03 13.68 -0.27
CA ASP A 228 -16.09 14.82 0.66
C ASP A 228 -14.72 15.51 0.81
N MET A 229 -13.67 14.80 0.45
CA MET A 229 -12.31 15.30 0.49
C MET A 229 -11.94 16.06 -0.78
N LEU A 230 -12.56 15.84 -1.95
CA LEU A 230 -12.08 16.42 -3.21
C LEU A 230 -12.48 17.88 -3.41
N PHE A 231 -13.75 18.20 -3.18
CA PHE A 231 -14.31 19.53 -3.44
C PHE A 231 -15.18 19.97 -2.28
N ALA A 232 -15.23 21.28 -2.03
CA ALA A 232 -16.19 21.86 -1.09
C ALA A 232 -17.63 21.47 -1.49
N HIS A 233 -18.50 21.31 -0.49
CA HIS A 233 -19.86 20.80 -0.68
C HIS A 233 -20.62 21.60 -1.76
N GLY A 234 -21.15 20.90 -2.77
CA GLY A 234 -21.91 21.51 -3.88
C GLY A 234 -21.10 22.44 -4.80
N SER A 235 -19.77 22.48 -4.68
CA SER A 235 -18.89 23.43 -5.36
C SER A 235 -17.88 22.73 -6.28
N SER A 236 -17.24 23.53 -7.15
CA SER A 236 -16.04 23.16 -7.89
C SER A 236 -14.75 23.58 -7.21
N GLU A 237 -14.81 24.30 -6.09
CA GLU A 237 -13.62 24.69 -5.34
C GLU A 237 -12.98 23.47 -4.67
N LEU A 238 -11.67 23.29 -4.88
CA LEU A 238 -10.89 22.23 -4.25
C LEU A 238 -10.87 22.43 -2.74
N SER A 239 -11.05 21.33 -2.00
CA SER A 239 -10.88 21.35 -0.54
C SER A 239 -9.42 21.58 -0.16
N SER A 240 -9.15 21.97 1.08
CA SER A 240 -7.78 22.06 1.60
C SER A 240 -7.08 20.70 1.66
N ASP A 241 -7.81 19.64 2.01
CA ASP A 241 -7.25 18.28 2.12
C ASP A 241 -6.81 17.75 0.76
N TYR A 242 -7.61 17.99 -0.29
CA TYR A 242 -7.24 17.54 -1.62
C TYR A 242 -6.08 18.35 -2.20
N LYS A 243 -5.98 19.65 -1.87
CA LYS A 243 -4.80 20.45 -2.22
C LYS A 243 -3.52 19.86 -1.62
N ILE A 244 -3.54 19.51 -0.33
CA ILE A 244 -2.41 18.84 0.35
C ILE A 244 -2.03 17.53 -0.36
N ILE A 245 -3.02 16.75 -0.77
CA ILE A 245 -2.79 15.51 -1.52
C ILE A 245 -2.18 15.81 -2.88
N LEU A 246 -2.73 16.76 -3.64
CA LEU A 246 -2.23 17.13 -4.97
C LEU A 246 -0.81 17.69 -4.92
N ASP A 247 -0.45 18.43 -3.86
CA ASP A 247 0.89 18.98 -3.65
C ASP A 247 1.96 17.88 -3.50
N ASP A 248 1.59 16.73 -2.92
CA ASP A 248 2.46 15.54 -2.77
C ASP A 248 2.38 14.63 -4.00
N PHE A 249 1.17 14.24 -4.38
CA PHE A 249 0.88 13.29 -5.46
C PHE A 249 1.39 13.77 -6.82
N PHE A 250 1.03 14.97 -7.24
CA PHE A 250 1.14 15.34 -8.65
C PHE A 250 2.58 15.52 -9.14
N PRO A 251 3.52 16.12 -8.38
CA PRO A 251 4.93 16.15 -8.78
C PRO A 251 5.53 14.75 -8.99
N ARG A 252 5.25 13.82 -8.07
CA ARG A 252 5.71 12.43 -8.13
C ARG A 252 5.08 11.69 -9.31
N TYR A 253 3.80 11.93 -9.55
CA TYR A 253 3.05 11.35 -10.65
C TYR A 253 3.61 11.81 -11.98
N LEU A 254 3.81 13.13 -12.14
CA LEU A 254 4.42 13.71 -13.33
C LEU A 254 5.83 13.16 -13.59
N ASN A 255 6.63 12.97 -12.54
CA ASN A 255 7.96 12.37 -12.65
C ASN A 255 7.93 10.94 -13.19
N VAL A 256 7.00 10.10 -12.69
CA VAL A 256 6.78 8.77 -13.26
C VAL A 256 6.38 8.87 -14.73
N LEU A 257 5.39 9.69 -15.06
CA LEU A 257 4.90 9.83 -16.45
C LEU A 257 5.97 10.31 -17.41
N TYR A 258 6.85 11.22 -16.98
CA TYR A 258 7.85 11.82 -17.84
C TYR A 258 8.91 10.81 -18.32
N ASN A 259 9.15 9.75 -17.54
CA ASN A 259 10.00 8.62 -17.96
C ASN A 259 9.40 7.85 -19.15
N TYR A 260 8.08 7.89 -19.31
CA TYR A 260 7.32 7.23 -20.37
C TYR A 260 6.69 8.23 -21.37
N LYS A 261 7.16 9.49 -21.38
CA LYS A 261 6.56 10.58 -22.18
C LYS A 261 6.41 10.30 -23.68
N ASN A 262 7.25 9.43 -24.23
CA ASN A 262 7.22 9.08 -25.65
C ASN A 262 6.04 8.19 -26.00
N GLU A 263 5.49 7.47 -25.02
CA GLU A 263 4.42 6.48 -25.17
C GLU A 263 3.06 7.07 -24.79
N ILE A 264 3.04 8.21 -24.10
CA ILE A 264 1.82 8.91 -23.67
C ILE A 264 1.31 9.82 -24.80
N GLU A 265 0.07 9.61 -25.23
CA GLU A 265 -0.66 10.51 -26.13
C GLU A 265 -1.29 11.67 -25.34
N GLN A 266 -1.87 11.38 -24.18
CA GLN A 266 -2.58 12.36 -23.36
C GLN A 266 -2.74 11.89 -21.92
N VAL A 267 -2.84 12.82 -20.97
CA VAL A 267 -3.30 12.56 -19.61
C VAL A 267 -4.59 13.33 -19.39
N ARG A 268 -5.70 12.64 -19.16
CA ARG A 268 -6.99 13.25 -18.88
C ARG A 268 -7.19 13.34 -17.39
N ILE A 269 -7.50 14.54 -16.90
CA ILE A 269 -8.05 14.72 -15.57
C ILE A 269 -9.57 14.77 -15.70
N GLU A 270 -10.20 13.66 -15.36
CA GLU A 270 -11.63 13.46 -15.48
C GLU A 270 -12.33 13.79 -14.17
N GLY A 271 -13.14 14.86 -14.17
CA GLY A 271 -14.07 15.13 -13.08
C GLY A 271 -15.36 14.37 -13.34
N HIS A 272 -15.82 13.55 -12.40
CA HIS A 272 -17.11 12.88 -12.48
C HIS A 272 -18.05 13.52 -11.47
N THR A 273 -19.27 13.85 -11.89
CA THR A 273 -20.29 14.39 -10.99
C THR A 273 -21.66 13.89 -11.35
N SER A 274 -22.37 13.40 -10.34
CA SER A 274 -23.79 13.17 -10.37
C SER A 274 -24.38 13.79 -9.09
N SER A 275 -25.38 14.63 -9.29
CA SER A 275 -26.03 15.40 -8.23
C SER A 275 -27.49 15.60 -8.57
N VAL A 276 -28.33 15.52 -7.54
CA VAL A 276 -29.76 15.77 -7.65
C VAL A 276 -30.01 17.28 -7.61
N TYR A 277 -30.30 17.88 -8.75
CA TYR A 277 -30.70 19.29 -8.83
C TYR A 277 -32.21 19.41 -8.64
N SER A 278 -32.66 19.84 -7.47
CA SER A 278 -34.07 20.17 -7.19
C SER A 278 -34.62 21.27 -8.11
N SER A 279 -33.73 22.09 -8.68
CA SER A 279 -34.07 23.17 -9.62
C SER A 279 -34.17 22.73 -11.09
N ALA A 280 -33.79 21.49 -11.43
CA ALA A 280 -33.85 21.00 -12.80
C ALA A 280 -35.23 20.42 -13.13
N LYS A 281 -35.81 20.84 -14.25
CA LYS A 281 -37.18 20.49 -14.64
C LYS A 281 -37.30 19.11 -15.29
N ASN A 282 -36.20 18.58 -15.81
CA ASN A 282 -36.15 17.28 -16.49
C ASN A 282 -34.73 16.69 -16.43
N GLU A 283 -34.60 15.41 -16.84
CA GLU A 283 -33.33 14.67 -16.81
C GLU A 283 -32.24 15.29 -17.70
N ASN A 284 -32.61 15.88 -18.85
CA ASN A 284 -31.65 16.55 -19.73
C ASN A 284 -31.01 17.77 -19.07
N GLU A 285 -31.80 18.56 -18.33
CA GLU A 285 -31.30 19.71 -17.58
C GLU A 285 -30.40 19.27 -16.41
N LYS A 286 -30.73 18.16 -15.74
CA LYS A 286 -29.86 17.56 -14.71
C LYS A 286 -28.52 17.13 -15.30
N TYR A 287 -28.55 16.43 -16.43
CA TYR A 287 -27.35 16.00 -17.14
C TYR A 287 -26.47 17.19 -17.53
N ALA A 288 -27.05 18.24 -18.11
CA ALA A 288 -26.31 19.44 -18.50
C ALA A 288 -25.62 20.13 -17.30
N LYS A 289 -26.33 20.29 -16.17
CA LYS A 289 -25.77 20.87 -14.94
C LYS A 289 -24.64 20.01 -14.37
N ASN A 290 -24.80 18.68 -14.35
CA ASN A 290 -23.75 17.76 -13.92
C ASN A 290 -22.52 17.82 -14.85
N LYS A 291 -22.72 17.90 -16.17
CA LYS A 291 -21.63 18.06 -17.15
C LYS A 291 -20.89 19.38 -16.94
N GLU A 292 -21.60 20.47 -16.69
CA GLU A 292 -20.98 21.76 -16.40
C GLU A 292 -20.15 21.71 -15.11
N LEU A 293 -20.71 21.18 -14.02
CA LEU A 293 -20.02 21.08 -12.73
C LEU A 293 -18.79 20.16 -12.81
N SER A 294 -18.94 19.00 -13.44
CA SER A 294 -17.84 18.05 -13.65
C SER A 294 -16.70 18.67 -14.47
N THR A 295 -17.03 19.49 -15.47
CA THR A 295 -16.06 20.23 -16.30
C THR A 295 -15.36 21.30 -15.46
N LYS A 296 -16.08 22.09 -14.67
CA LYS A 296 -15.50 23.09 -13.76
C LYS A 296 -14.53 22.45 -12.77
N ARG A 297 -14.90 21.30 -12.19
CA ARG A 297 -14.05 20.51 -11.29
C ARG A 297 -12.77 20.02 -11.95
N ALA A 298 -12.87 19.44 -13.15
CA ALA A 298 -11.70 18.98 -13.91
C ALA A 298 -10.73 20.14 -14.21
N ASN A 299 -11.25 21.30 -14.65
CA ASN A 299 -10.44 22.49 -14.89
C ASN A 299 -9.74 22.96 -13.61
N LYS A 300 -10.46 23.04 -12.50
CA LYS A 300 -9.89 23.45 -11.20
C LYS A 300 -8.73 22.55 -10.76
N VAL A 301 -8.81 21.24 -11.00
CA VAL A 301 -7.70 20.32 -10.70
C VAL A 301 -6.52 20.61 -11.62
N VAL A 302 -6.73 20.71 -12.94
CA VAL A 302 -5.65 21.03 -13.91
C VAL A 302 -4.98 22.36 -13.57
N ASP A 303 -5.77 23.41 -13.35
CA ASP A 303 -5.26 24.74 -13.00
C ASP A 303 -4.41 24.70 -11.73
N TYR A 304 -4.89 23.98 -10.71
CA TYR A 304 -4.18 23.82 -9.45
C TYR A 304 -2.84 23.10 -9.64
N VAL A 305 -2.87 21.90 -10.23
CA VAL A 305 -1.66 21.08 -10.37
C VAL A 305 -0.60 21.73 -11.27
N SER A 306 -1.03 22.51 -12.26
CA SER A 306 -0.15 23.29 -13.15
C SER A 306 0.50 24.50 -12.45
N SER A 307 -0.01 24.88 -11.27
CA SER A 307 0.44 26.04 -10.49
C SER A 307 1.24 25.66 -9.24
N ILE A 308 1.38 24.37 -8.94
CA ILE A 308 2.14 23.90 -7.77
C ILE A 308 3.60 24.40 -7.88
N PRO A 309 4.15 25.06 -6.84
CA PRO A 309 5.50 25.60 -6.84
C PRO A 309 6.56 24.51 -6.63
N ASN A 310 6.62 23.55 -7.54
CA ASN A 310 7.57 22.44 -7.53
C ASN A 310 8.53 22.54 -8.73
N ASN A 311 9.83 22.34 -8.50
CA ASN A 311 10.86 22.48 -9.54
C ASN A 311 10.61 21.60 -10.76
N PHE A 312 10.18 20.35 -10.55
CA PHE A 312 9.93 19.41 -11.66
C PHE A 312 8.75 19.85 -12.52
N ILE A 313 7.68 20.37 -11.90
CA ILE A 313 6.51 20.92 -12.61
C ILE A 313 6.90 22.16 -13.40
N ILE A 314 7.69 23.06 -12.80
CA ILE A 314 8.15 24.29 -13.45
C ILE A 314 9.01 23.98 -14.67
N GLU A 315 9.95 23.04 -14.54
CA GLU A 315 10.86 22.61 -15.61
C GLU A 315 10.12 21.94 -16.77
N HIS A 316 9.08 21.16 -16.48
CA HIS A 316 8.35 20.37 -17.48
C HIS A 316 6.98 20.96 -17.83
N LYS A 317 6.81 22.28 -17.64
CA LYS A 317 5.53 22.97 -17.82
C LYS A 317 4.97 22.88 -19.24
N ASP A 318 5.82 22.91 -20.26
CA ASP A 318 5.40 22.79 -21.65
C ASP A 318 4.79 21.42 -21.94
N TRP A 319 5.46 20.35 -21.49
CA TRP A 319 4.91 18.99 -21.61
C TRP A 319 3.60 18.84 -20.85
N LEU A 320 3.52 19.38 -19.63
CA LEU A 320 2.28 19.38 -18.88
C LEU A 320 1.15 20.08 -19.63
N ASN A 321 1.40 21.27 -20.20
CA ASN A 321 0.40 22.05 -20.91
C ASN A 321 -0.09 21.35 -22.17
N ASP A 322 0.79 20.63 -22.87
CA ASP A 322 0.47 19.93 -24.11
C ASP A 322 -0.33 18.64 -23.87
N TYR A 323 0.04 17.87 -22.84
CA TYR A 323 -0.45 16.51 -22.64
C TYR A 323 -1.52 16.37 -21.56
N VAL A 324 -1.54 17.23 -20.53
CA VAL A 324 -2.51 17.14 -19.43
C VAL A 324 -3.73 18.01 -19.73
N LYS A 325 -4.92 17.40 -19.85
CA LYS A 325 -6.16 18.08 -20.26
C LYS A 325 -7.34 17.78 -19.33
N PRO A 326 -8.19 18.77 -19.02
CA PRO A 326 -9.38 18.56 -18.21
C PRO A 326 -10.52 17.98 -19.05
N TYR A 327 -11.24 17.01 -18.49
CA TYR A 327 -12.44 16.43 -19.08
C TYR A 327 -13.55 16.38 -18.04
N GLY A 328 -14.66 17.07 -18.29
CA GLY A 328 -15.87 16.88 -17.50
C GLY A 328 -16.59 15.62 -17.93
N MET A 329 -16.79 14.67 -17.04
CA MET A 329 -17.57 13.46 -17.28
C MET A 329 -18.94 13.63 -16.61
N ALA A 330 -19.98 13.67 -17.44
CA ALA A 330 -21.34 13.45 -16.99
C ALA A 330 -21.71 12.04 -17.41
N SER A 331 -22.24 11.24 -16.50
CA SER A 331 -22.73 9.93 -16.88
C SER A 331 -23.92 10.08 -17.81
N ASP A 332 -23.88 9.44 -18.99
CA ASP A 332 -24.99 9.35 -19.95
C ASP A 332 -26.22 8.66 -19.31
N LYS A 333 -26.01 7.94 -18.20
CA LYS A 333 -27.01 7.25 -17.40
C LYS A 333 -26.66 7.37 -15.92
N LEU A 334 -27.57 7.88 -15.09
CA LEU A 334 -27.41 7.87 -13.62
C LEU A 334 -27.09 6.44 -13.15
N ILE A 335 -26.00 6.27 -12.42
CA ILE A 335 -25.61 4.97 -11.88
C ILE A 335 -26.38 4.75 -10.58
N TYR A 336 -27.39 3.89 -10.66
CA TYR A 336 -28.21 3.52 -9.52
C TYR A 336 -27.78 2.17 -8.96
N LYS A 337 -27.73 2.07 -7.63
CA LYS A 337 -27.66 0.81 -6.89
C LYS A 337 -28.89 0.72 -6.00
N GLN A 338 -29.73 -0.30 -6.23
CA GLN A 338 -30.99 -0.51 -5.48
C GLN A 338 -31.96 0.69 -5.51
N GLY A 339 -32.00 1.43 -6.62
CA GLY A 339 -32.91 2.58 -6.79
C GLY A 339 -32.46 3.88 -6.11
N VAL A 340 -31.28 3.86 -5.47
CA VAL A 340 -30.58 5.04 -4.92
C VAL A 340 -29.30 5.25 -5.72
N GLU A 341 -28.85 6.49 -5.85
CA GLU A 341 -27.61 6.84 -6.54
C GLU A 341 -26.42 6.14 -5.87
N ASP A 342 -25.51 5.56 -6.66
CA ASP A 342 -24.24 5.06 -6.14
C ASP A 342 -23.27 6.23 -5.98
N GLU A 343 -23.29 6.87 -4.81
CA GLU A 343 -22.44 8.03 -4.48
C GLU A 343 -20.95 7.74 -4.71
N SER A 344 -20.51 6.48 -4.49
CA SER A 344 -19.12 6.05 -4.67
C SER A 344 -18.67 6.04 -6.14
N LEU A 345 -19.63 5.96 -7.07
CA LEU A 345 -19.43 6.01 -8.52
C LEU A 345 -19.86 7.35 -9.13
N SER A 346 -20.24 8.32 -8.31
CA SER A 346 -20.85 9.56 -8.80
C SER A 346 -19.91 10.76 -8.72
N ARG A 347 -19.08 10.87 -7.67
CA ARG A 347 -18.32 12.09 -7.35
C ARG A 347 -16.84 11.82 -7.14
N ARG A 348 -16.06 11.79 -8.21
CA ARG A 348 -14.64 11.42 -8.15
C ARG A 348 -13.80 12.22 -9.14
N VAL A 349 -12.48 12.14 -8.96
CA VAL A 349 -11.51 12.60 -9.94
C VAL A 349 -10.65 11.42 -10.37
N GLU A 350 -10.48 11.26 -11.66
CA GLU A 350 -9.63 10.24 -12.28
C GLU A 350 -8.53 10.90 -13.11
N PHE A 351 -7.32 10.36 -13.02
CA PHE A 351 -6.20 10.67 -13.90
C PHE A 351 -6.04 9.48 -14.84
N VAL A 352 -6.41 9.68 -16.10
CA VAL A 352 -6.48 8.64 -17.13
C VAL A 352 -5.36 8.88 -18.14
N ILE A 353 -4.45 7.91 -18.28
CA ILE A 353 -3.36 8.01 -19.24
C ILE A 353 -3.80 7.32 -20.54
N ILE A 354 -3.76 8.09 -21.63
CA ILE A 354 -4.02 7.63 -22.99
C ILE A 354 -2.67 7.43 -23.67
N LYS A 355 -2.45 6.24 -24.22
CA LYS A 355 -1.21 5.89 -24.93
C LYS A 355 -1.32 6.18 -26.41
N LYS A 356 -0.16 6.42 -27.04
CA LYS A 356 -0.06 6.42 -28.51
C LYS A 356 -0.36 5.02 -29.04
N LYS A 357 -1.00 4.98 -30.21
CA LYS A 357 -1.32 3.74 -30.94
C LYS A 357 -0.16 3.25 -31.78
#